data_AF-A0A2V9DTZ2-F1
#
_entry.id   AF-A0A2V9DTZ2-F1
#
_cell.length_a   1.000
_cell.length_b   1.000
_cell.length_c   1.000
_cell.angle_alpha   90.00
_cell.angle_beta   90.00
_cell.angle_gamma   90.00
#
_symmetry.space_group_name_H-M   'P 1'
#
loop_
_entity.id
_entity.type
_entity.pdbx_description
1 polymer ?
#
loop_
_entity_poly.entity_id
_entity_poly.type
_entity_poly.pdbx_seq_one_letter_code
_entity_poly.pdbx_strand_id
1 'polypeptide(L)'
;MIRRYGIALLFVAAAFVSTLLLQRFFSYPLLFLFFAAVMASAWFGGTAAGFLAVLISTLLADYFFLPPYQTFTIETADIAYFGAFIVCALAASWVSSSKRKTEEALRQARDELELRVAERTSELRKTIAELQEKERQRLLLESEKSALSDQLESRKLIERAKGILQRDMKISEEDAYRTLQRESQQRRRSMKEIAESIILNDDLKRGPP
;
A
#
# COMPACT_ATOMS: atom_id res chain seq x y z
N MET A 1 18.81 -26.09 1.72
CA MET A 1 20.01 -26.46 0.93
C MET A 1 19.75 -27.64 0.00
N ILE A 2 19.07 -28.71 0.43
CA ILE A 2 18.71 -29.90 -0.39
C ILE A 2 18.13 -29.57 -1.77
N ARG A 3 17.18 -28.61 -1.86
CA ARG A 3 16.51 -28.26 -3.13
C ARG A 3 17.45 -27.71 -4.21
N ARG A 4 18.56 -27.08 -3.83
CA ARG A 4 19.51 -26.46 -4.77
C ARG A 4 20.44 -27.48 -5.41
N TYR A 5 20.88 -28.48 -4.63
CA TYR A 5 21.71 -29.57 -5.11
C TYR A 5 20.94 -30.59 -5.95
N GLY A 6 19.66 -30.82 -5.64
CA GLY A 6 18.81 -31.70 -6.44
C GLY A 6 18.62 -31.21 -7.88
N ILE A 7 18.53 -29.89 -8.08
CA ILE A 7 18.41 -29.30 -9.43
C ILE A 7 19.69 -29.52 -10.24
N ALA A 8 20.87 -29.38 -9.63
CA ALA A 8 22.14 -29.65 -10.29
C ALA A 8 22.25 -31.09 -10.80
N LEU A 9 21.92 -32.04 -9.92
CA LEU A 9 21.99 -33.47 -10.24
C LEU A 9 21.03 -33.83 -11.38
N LEU A 10 19.83 -33.26 -11.39
CA LEU A 10 18.79 -33.53 -12.38
C LEU A 10 19.19 -33.04 -13.77
N PHE A 11 19.76 -31.82 -13.87
CA PHE A 11 20.27 -31.30 -15.14
C PHE A 11 21.45 -32.10 -15.69
N VAL A 12 22.39 -32.51 -14.84
CA VAL A 12 23.55 -33.31 -15.25
C VAL A 12 23.13 -34.73 -15.67
N ALA A 13 22.20 -35.35 -14.94
CA ALA A 13 21.65 -36.65 -15.31
C ALA A 13 20.87 -36.58 -16.64
N ALA A 14 20.10 -35.52 -16.87
CA ALA A 14 19.39 -35.30 -18.12
C ALA A 14 20.37 -35.14 -19.30
N ALA A 15 21.42 -34.34 -19.13
CA ALA A 15 22.46 -34.19 -20.15
C ALA A 15 23.14 -35.53 -20.45
N PHE A 16 23.51 -36.30 -19.43
CA PHE A 16 24.14 -37.61 -19.60
C PHE A 16 23.25 -38.60 -20.36
N VAL A 17 21.97 -38.70 -19.99
CA VAL A 17 21.00 -39.58 -20.68
C VAL A 17 20.78 -39.13 -22.12
N SER A 18 20.65 -37.83 -22.37
CA SER A 18 20.53 -37.30 -23.73
C SER A 18 21.78 -37.63 -24.58
N THR A 19 22.98 -37.48 -24.02
CA THR A 19 24.22 -37.81 -24.74
C THR A 19 24.32 -39.30 -25.08
N LEU A 20 23.91 -40.20 -24.18
CA LEU A 20 23.84 -41.64 -24.45
C LEU A 20 22.83 -42.00 -25.54
N LEU A 21 21.67 -41.35 -25.55
CA LEU A 21 20.64 -41.57 -26.57
C LEU A 21 21.12 -41.11 -27.96
N LEU A 22 21.83 -39.98 -28.01
CA LEU A 22 22.35 -39.39 -29.25
C LEU A 22 23.57 -40.16 -29.78
N GLN A 23 24.38 -40.77 -28.92
CA GLN A 23 25.45 -41.71 -29.33
C GLN A 23 24.92 -42.91 -30.12
N ARG A 24 23.65 -43.28 -29.96
CA ARG A 24 23.03 -44.34 -30.77
C ARG A 24 22.91 -43.97 -32.25
N PHE A 25 22.88 -42.67 -32.56
CA PHE A 25 22.70 -42.13 -33.91
C PHE A 25 23.94 -41.44 -34.48
N PHE A 26 24.84 -40.89 -33.64
CA PHE A 26 26.02 -40.14 -34.06
C PHE A 26 27.29 -40.64 -33.37
N SER A 27 28.38 -40.81 -34.13
CA SER A 27 29.67 -41.32 -33.63
C SER A 27 30.52 -40.30 -32.84
N TYR A 28 30.01 -39.09 -32.58
CA TYR A 28 30.74 -38.05 -31.82
C TYR A 28 29.96 -37.65 -30.56
N PRO A 29 30.61 -37.59 -29.38
CA PRO A 29 29.95 -37.18 -28.15
C PRO A 29 29.61 -35.69 -28.14
N LEU A 30 28.32 -35.37 -27.92
CA LEU A 30 27.78 -34.01 -27.90
C LEU A 30 28.04 -33.33 -26.54
N LEU A 31 29.30 -33.00 -26.28
CA LEU A 31 29.78 -32.46 -24.99
C LEU A 31 29.19 -31.09 -24.64
N PHE A 32 28.63 -30.36 -25.60
CA PHE A 32 27.92 -29.09 -25.36
C PHE A 32 26.66 -29.23 -24.50
N LEU A 33 26.08 -30.44 -24.40
CA LEU A 33 24.93 -30.71 -23.52
C LEU A 33 25.32 -30.64 -22.03
N PHE A 34 26.53 -31.09 -21.68
CA PHE A 34 27.04 -30.96 -20.31
C PHE A 34 27.29 -29.50 -19.94
N PHE A 35 27.76 -28.70 -20.90
CA PHE A 35 27.92 -27.26 -20.73
C PHE A 35 26.59 -26.55 -20.45
N ALA A 36 25.55 -26.89 -21.23
CA ALA A 36 24.20 -26.36 -21.02
C ALA A 36 23.63 -26.75 -19.64
N ALA A 37 23.88 -27.99 -19.18
CA ALA A 37 23.47 -28.44 -17.84
C ALA A 37 24.18 -27.69 -16.71
N VAL A 38 25.48 -27.40 -16.86
CA VAL A 38 26.25 -26.60 -15.90
C VAL A 38 25.69 -25.17 -15.81
N MET A 39 25.44 -24.54 -16.96
CA MET A 39 24.85 -23.20 -17.00
C MET A 39 23.47 -23.16 -16.36
N ALA A 40 22.60 -24.12 -16.69
CA ALA A 40 21.27 -24.23 -16.11
C ALA A 40 21.32 -24.48 -14.59
N SER A 41 22.21 -25.37 -14.13
CA SER A 41 22.42 -25.63 -12.70
C SER A 41 22.89 -24.38 -11.94
N ALA A 42 23.83 -23.63 -12.50
CA ALA A 42 24.29 -22.38 -11.90
C ALA A 42 23.16 -21.32 -11.82
N TRP A 43 22.31 -21.26 -12.85
CA TRP A 43 21.21 -20.30 -12.94
C TRP A 43 20.10 -20.56 -11.91
N PHE A 44 19.72 -21.83 -11.73
CA PHE A 44 18.60 -22.23 -10.87
C PHE A 44 19.02 -22.68 -9.46
N GLY A 45 20.23 -23.23 -9.31
CA GLY A 45 20.76 -23.77 -8.05
C GLY A 45 21.77 -22.86 -7.33
N GLY A 46 22.29 -21.82 -7.99
CA GLY A 46 23.31 -20.91 -7.46
C GLY A 46 24.74 -21.47 -7.54
N THR A 47 25.71 -20.75 -6.97
CA THR A 47 27.16 -21.08 -7.09
C THR A 47 27.52 -22.51 -6.68
N ALA A 48 27.08 -22.96 -5.50
CA ALA A 48 27.43 -24.28 -4.98
C ALA A 48 26.88 -25.43 -5.85
N ALA A 49 25.71 -25.25 -6.47
CA ALA A 49 25.10 -26.19 -7.39
C ALA A 49 25.83 -26.21 -8.75
N GLY A 50 26.30 -25.05 -9.22
CA GLY A 50 27.14 -24.92 -10.41
C GLY A 50 28.46 -25.67 -10.27
N PHE A 51 29.17 -25.50 -9.15
CA PHE A 51 30.44 -26.20 -8.89
C PHE A 51 30.30 -27.73 -8.83
N LEU A 52 29.24 -28.24 -8.21
CA LEU A 52 28.99 -29.68 -8.20
C LEU A 52 28.63 -30.22 -9.58
N ALA A 53 27.80 -29.49 -10.34
CA ALA A 53 27.45 -29.88 -11.70
C ALA A 53 28.70 -29.93 -12.59
N VAL A 54 29.60 -28.97 -12.41
CA VAL A 54 30.93 -28.92 -13.02
C VAL A 54 31.72 -30.19 -12.68
N LEU A 55 31.89 -30.51 -11.39
CA LEU A 55 32.74 -31.62 -10.95
C LEU A 55 32.21 -32.96 -11.46
N ILE A 56 30.89 -33.17 -11.40
CA ILE A 56 30.23 -34.38 -11.89
C ILE A 56 30.31 -34.46 -13.42
N SER A 57 30.13 -33.34 -14.13
CA SER A 57 30.21 -33.31 -15.61
C SER A 57 31.62 -33.61 -16.10
N THR A 58 32.66 -33.08 -15.43
CA THR A 58 34.06 -33.40 -15.73
C THR A 58 34.34 -34.88 -15.52
N LEU A 59 33.90 -35.45 -14.39
CA LEU A 59 34.10 -36.87 -14.10
C LEU A 59 33.41 -37.79 -15.12
N LEU A 60 32.18 -37.45 -15.53
CA LEU A 60 31.41 -38.21 -16.52
C LEU A 60 32.00 -38.08 -17.92
N ALA A 61 32.46 -36.88 -18.31
CA ALA A 61 33.09 -36.65 -19.61
C ALA A 61 34.42 -37.41 -19.72
N ASP A 62 35.26 -37.31 -18.70
CA ASP A 62 36.58 -37.97 -18.61
C ASP A 62 36.44 -39.50 -18.63
N TYR A 63 35.51 -40.06 -17.86
CA TYR A 63 35.37 -41.52 -17.74
C TYR A 63 34.65 -42.19 -18.93
N PHE A 64 33.65 -41.54 -19.55
CA PHE A 64 32.83 -42.18 -20.58
C PHE A 64 33.17 -41.77 -22.03
N PHE A 65 33.80 -40.61 -22.26
CA PHE A 65 33.77 -39.99 -23.59
C PHE A 65 35.14 -39.65 -24.22
N LEU A 66 36.27 -39.74 -23.50
CA LEU A 66 37.62 -39.54 -24.08
C LEU A 66 38.37 -40.88 -24.32
N PRO A 67 38.86 -41.18 -25.54
CA PRO A 67 39.80 -42.28 -25.81
C PRO A 67 41.28 -41.87 -25.59
N PRO A 68 42.21 -42.80 -25.23
CA PRO A 68 41.98 -44.22 -25.09
C PRO A 68 41.54 -44.57 -23.67
N TYR A 69 40.49 -45.39 -23.59
CA TYR A 69 40.06 -46.01 -22.36
C TYR A 69 41.28 -46.62 -21.64
N GLN A 70 41.55 -46.13 -20.43
CA GLN A 70 42.58 -46.61 -19.49
C GLN A 70 44.05 -46.12 -19.67
N THR A 71 44.38 -45.08 -20.45
CA THR A 71 45.76 -44.54 -20.45
C THR A 71 45.86 -43.01 -20.54
N PHE A 72 46.54 -42.39 -19.56
CA PHE A 72 46.81 -40.95 -19.47
C PHE A 72 47.84 -40.48 -20.52
N THR A 73 47.40 -39.83 -21.58
CA THR A 73 48.26 -39.01 -22.46
C THR A 73 47.59 -37.66 -22.71
N ILE A 74 48.19 -36.58 -22.19
CA ILE A 74 47.65 -35.21 -22.24
C ILE A 74 47.78 -34.68 -23.68
N GLU A 75 46.65 -34.42 -24.34
CA GLU A 75 46.58 -33.85 -25.69
C GLU A 75 46.23 -32.34 -25.62
N THR A 76 46.63 -31.53 -26.61
CA THR A 76 46.41 -30.06 -26.61
C THR A 76 44.92 -29.66 -26.51
N ALA A 77 44.01 -30.59 -26.85
CA ALA A 77 42.56 -30.43 -26.68
C ALA A 77 42.15 -30.30 -25.19
N ASP A 78 42.84 -30.97 -24.26
CA ASP A 78 42.53 -30.96 -22.83
C ASP A 78 42.69 -29.56 -22.20
N ILE A 79 43.66 -28.79 -22.70
CA ILE A 79 43.93 -27.42 -22.27
C ILE A 79 42.78 -26.49 -22.66
N ALA A 80 42.20 -26.66 -23.84
CA ALA A 80 41.05 -25.87 -24.29
C ALA A 80 39.80 -26.16 -23.46
N TYR A 81 39.59 -27.41 -23.04
CA TYR A 81 38.48 -27.80 -22.15
C TYR A 81 38.63 -27.18 -20.76
N PHE A 82 39.82 -27.29 -20.15
CA PHE A 82 40.11 -26.64 -18.88
C PHE A 82 39.91 -25.11 -18.94
N GLY A 83 40.32 -24.48 -20.06
CA GLY A 83 40.11 -23.06 -20.29
C GLY A 83 38.63 -22.66 -20.37
N ALA A 84 37.84 -23.35 -21.21
CA ALA A 84 36.40 -23.11 -21.35
C ALA A 84 35.65 -23.31 -20.02
N PHE A 85 36.10 -24.28 -19.23
CA PHE A 85 35.56 -24.59 -17.92
C PHE A 85 35.84 -23.51 -16.87
N ILE A 86 37.08 -22.99 -16.79
CA ILE A 86 37.44 -21.88 -15.89
C ILE A 86 36.60 -20.65 -16.23
N VAL A 87 36.47 -20.33 -17.52
CA VAL A 87 35.64 -19.19 -17.97
C VAL A 87 34.19 -19.33 -17.52
N CYS A 88 33.63 -20.53 -17.57
CA CYS A 88 32.23 -20.75 -17.18
C CYS A 88 32.02 -20.78 -15.68
N ALA A 89 32.96 -21.32 -14.91
CA ALA A 89 32.95 -21.22 -13.45
C ALA A 89 33.03 -19.75 -12.99
N LEU A 90 33.86 -18.94 -13.65
CA LEU A 90 33.96 -17.51 -13.38
C LEU A 90 32.67 -16.76 -13.77
N ALA A 91 32.09 -17.05 -14.94
CA ALA A 91 30.83 -16.45 -15.39
C ALA A 91 29.66 -16.81 -14.46
N ALA A 92 29.55 -18.08 -14.05
CA ALA A 92 28.54 -18.54 -13.09
C ALA A 92 28.70 -17.87 -11.71
N SER A 93 29.94 -17.75 -11.22
CA SER A 93 30.26 -17.06 -9.97
C SER A 93 29.90 -15.56 -10.05
N TRP A 94 30.20 -14.91 -11.17
CA TRP A 94 29.87 -13.50 -11.42
C TRP A 94 28.35 -13.25 -11.47
N VAL A 95 27.61 -14.05 -12.24
CA VAL A 95 26.14 -13.95 -12.34
C VAL A 95 25.46 -14.20 -11.00
N SER A 96 25.91 -15.21 -10.24
CA SER A 96 25.32 -15.49 -8.94
C SER A 96 25.64 -14.41 -7.90
N SER A 97 26.84 -13.82 -7.93
CA SER A 97 27.21 -12.69 -7.08
C SER A 97 26.39 -11.44 -7.43
N SER A 98 26.17 -11.21 -8.73
CA SER A 98 25.36 -10.10 -9.23
C SER A 98 23.89 -10.20 -8.80
N LYS A 99 23.28 -11.39 -8.91
CA LYS A 99 21.90 -11.63 -8.49
C LYS A 99 21.69 -11.43 -6.97
N ARG A 100 22.68 -11.81 -6.17
CA ARG A 100 22.59 -11.68 -4.71
C ARG A 100 22.54 -10.22 -4.27
N LYS A 101 23.38 -9.37 -4.89
CA LYS A 101 23.42 -7.93 -4.61
C LYS A 101 22.13 -7.22 -5.01
N THR A 102 21.52 -7.57 -6.15
CA THR A 102 20.25 -6.97 -6.57
C THR A 102 19.08 -7.42 -5.70
N GLU A 103 19.05 -8.69 -5.28
CA GLU A 103 18.02 -9.20 -4.39
C GLU A 103 18.11 -8.58 -2.99
N GLU A 104 19.32 -8.38 -2.46
CA GLU A 104 19.55 -7.71 -1.18
C GLU A 104 19.18 -6.23 -1.22
N ALA A 105 19.59 -5.49 -2.27
CA ALA A 105 19.22 -4.09 -2.45
C ALA A 105 17.70 -3.91 -2.61
N LEU A 106 17.04 -4.81 -3.33
CA LEU A 106 15.59 -4.79 -3.51
C LEU A 106 14.86 -5.04 -2.17
N ARG A 107 15.38 -5.96 -1.34
CA ARG A 107 14.82 -6.21 0.00
C ARG A 107 14.97 -4.99 0.90
N GLN A 108 16.14 -4.36 0.93
CA GLN A 108 16.37 -3.14 1.72
C GLN A 108 15.44 -2.00 1.30
N ALA A 109 15.28 -1.77 -0.01
CA ALA A 109 14.37 -0.75 -0.53
C ALA A 109 12.91 -1.05 -0.16
N ARG A 110 12.49 -2.32 -0.18
CA ARG A 110 11.15 -2.73 0.25
C ARG A 110 10.95 -2.50 1.74
N ASP A 111 11.88 -2.95 2.57
CA ASP A 111 11.78 -2.83 4.03
C ASP A 111 11.74 -1.34 4.45
N GLU A 112 12.55 -0.51 3.80
CA GLU A 112 12.52 0.95 4.00
C GLU A 112 11.18 1.57 3.57
N LEU A 113 10.64 1.16 2.43
CA LEU A 113 9.34 1.63 1.96
C LEU A 113 8.21 1.22 2.90
N GLU A 114 8.22 -0.02 3.41
CA GLU A 114 7.23 -0.51 4.37
C GLU A 114 7.26 0.28 5.67
N LEU A 115 8.45 0.62 6.19
CA LEU A 115 8.60 1.49 7.36
C LEU A 115 8.03 2.88 7.10
N ARG A 116 8.37 3.51 5.97
CA ARG A 116 7.84 4.85 5.61
C ARG A 116 6.33 4.83 5.43
N VAL A 117 5.77 3.79 4.81
CA VAL A 117 4.32 3.63 4.66
C VAL A 117 3.64 3.47 6.02
N ALA A 118 4.21 2.67 6.93
CA ALA A 118 3.69 2.50 8.28
C ALA A 118 3.71 3.82 9.07
N GLU A 119 4.82 4.57 9.01
CA GLU A 119 4.96 5.89 9.65
C GLU A 119 3.92 6.88 9.12
N ARG A 120 3.84 7.07 7.80
CA ARG A 120 2.86 7.98 7.17
C ARG A 120 1.42 7.58 7.47
N THR A 121 1.11 6.28 7.52
CA THR A 121 -0.24 5.80 7.86
C THR A 121 -0.58 6.16 9.30
N SER A 122 0.38 6.08 10.22
CA SER A 122 0.18 6.48 11.62
C SER A 122 -0.02 7.99 11.75
N GLU A 123 0.81 8.79 11.07
CA GLU A 123 0.68 10.26 11.04
C GLU A 123 -0.68 10.70 10.47
N LEU A 124 -1.10 10.11 9.35
CA LEU A 124 -2.39 10.41 8.73
C LEU A 124 -3.55 10.04 9.65
N ARG A 125 -3.50 8.88 10.31
CA ARG A 125 -4.53 8.48 11.27
C ARG A 125 -4.63 9.46 12.44
N LYS A 126 -3.50 9.95 12.95
CA LYS A 126 -3.48 10.96 14.01
C LYS A 126 -4.14 12.26 13.55
N THR A 127 -3.75 12.77 12.39
CA THR A 127 -4.33 14.01 11.82
C THR A 127 -5.82 13.87 11.56
N ILE A 128 -6.28 12.72 11.05
CA ILE A 128 -7.71 12.45 10.84
C ILE A 128 -8.46 12.48 12.18
N ALA A 129 -7.94 11.82 13.21
CA ALA A 129 -8.56 11.84 14.54
C ALA A 129 -8.63 13.26 15.13
N GLU A 130 -7.57 14.06 14.97
CA GLU A 130 -7.55 15.46 15.40
C GLU A 130 -8.55 16.34 14.63
N LEU A 131 -8.66 16.14 13.30
CA LEU A 131 -9.62 16.87 12.48
C LEU A 131 -11.06 16.50 12.83
N GLN A 132 -11.35 15.22 13.04
CA GLN A 132 -12.67 14.75 13.45
C GLN A 132 -13.09 15.35 14.79
N GLU A 133 -12.18 15.44 15.76
CA GLU A 133 -12.48 16.07 17.04
C GLU A 133 -12.74 17.57 16.90
N LYS A 134 -11.95 18.28 16.08
CA LYS A 134 -12.20 19.69 15.77
C LYS A 134 -13.53 19.91 15.06
N GLU A 135 -13.88 19.04 14.12
CA GLU A 135 -15.15 19.10 13.41
C GLU A 135 -16.33 18.87 14.38
N ARG A 136 -16.22 17.89 15.28
CA ARG A 136 -17.21 17.65 16.34
C ARG A 136 -17.38 18.86 17.26
N GLN A 137 -16.28 19.47 17.70
CA GLN A 137 -16.32 20.68 18.52
C GLN A 137 -16.95 21.85 17.77
N ARG A 138 -16.64 22.02 16.48
CA ARG A 138 -17.23 23.05 15.65
C ARG A 138 -18.74 22.88 15.51
N LEU A 139 -19.21 21.65 15.27
CA LEU A 139 -20.64 21.35 15.19
C LEU A 139 -21.36 21.65 16.51
N LEU A 140 -20.77 21.30 17.65
CA LEU A 140 -21.31 21.63 18.97
C LEU A 140 -21.40 23.15 19.16
N LEU A 141 -20.33 23.88 18.91
CA LEU A 141 -20.30 25.35 19.00
C LEU A 141 -21.29 26.01 18.04
N GLU A 142 -21.44 25.49 16.82
CA GLU A 142 -22.42 26.00 15.85
C GLU A 142 -23.86 25.77 16.33
N SER A 143 -24.16 24.61 16.92
CA SER A 143 -25.48 24.35 17.52
C SER A 143 -25.78 25.23 18.74
N GLU A 144 -24.79 25.45 19.61
CA GLU A 144 -24.92 26.34 20.77
C GLU A 144 -25.14 27.77 20.30
N LYS A 145 -24.36 28.23 19.31
CA LYS A 145 -24.53 29.54 18.69
C LYS A 145 -25.92 29.72 18.08
N SER A 146 -26.43 28.71 17.37
CA SER A 146 -27.79 28.74 16.81
C SER A 146 -28.84 28.88 17.91
N ALA A 147 -28.76 28.07 18.96
CA ALA A 147 -29.71 28.11 20.07
C ALA A 147 -29.69 29.46 20.80
N LEU A 148 -28.51 30.04 21.06
CA LEU A 148 -28.39 31.38 21.65
C LEU A 148 -28.96 32.45 20.71
N SER A 149 -28.70 32.35 19.41
CA SER A 149 -29.25 33.29 18.42
C SER A 149 -30.78 33.26 18.42
N ASP A 150 -31.38 32.08 18.42
CA ASP A 150 -32.84 31.90 18.46
C ASP A 150 -33.46 32.48 19.74
N GLN A 151 -32.80 32.30 20.88
CA GLN A 151 -33.22 32.89 22.16
C GLN A 151 -33.18 34.42 22.11
N LEU A 152 -32.11 35.00 21.56
CA LEU A 152 -31.97 36.44 21.43
C LEU A 152 -33.00 37.04 20.47
N GLU A 153 -33.24 36.40 19.33
CA GLU A 153 -34.29 36.81 18.39
C GLU A 153 -35.67 36.77 19.05
N SER A 154 -35.99 35.68 19.75
CA SER A 154 -37.26 35.56 20.47
C SER A 154 -37.43 36.68 21.50
N ARG A 155 -36.38 37.04 22.25
CA ARG A 155 -36.42 38.17 23.19
C ARG A 155 -36.64 39.50 22.46
N LYS A 156 -35.90 39.77 21.39
CA LYS A 156 -36.06 41.01 20.61
C LYS A 156 -37.47 41.17 20.06
N LEU A 157 -38.06 40.10 19.53
CA LEU A 157 -39.43 40.09 19.03
C LEU A 157 -40.42 40.40 20.16
N ILE A 158 -40.28 39.76 21.32
CA ILE A 158 -41.14 40.01 22.48
C ILE A 158 -41.02 41.46 22.97
N GLU A 159 -39.79 41.98 23.12
CA GLU A 159 -39.56 43.39 23.53
C GLU A 159 -40.18 44.38 22.53
N ARG A 160 -40.01 44.13 21.22
CA ARG A 160 -40.59 44.98 20.17
C ARG A 160 -42.12 44.94 20.18
N ALA A 161 -42.71 43.76 20.34
CA ALA A 161 -44.16 43.61 20.45
C ALA A 161 -44.72 44.28 21.71
N LYS A 162 -44.04 44.17 22.87
CA LYS A 162 -44.39 44.95 24.08
C LYS A 162 -44.41 46.44 23.79
N GLY A 163 -43.37 46.97 23.11
CA GLY A 163 -43.30 48.39 22.76
C GLY A 163 -44.42 48.87 21.83
N ILE A 164 -44.95 47.99 20.96
CA ILE A 164 -46.15 48.28 20.14
C ILE A 164 -47.40 48.30 21.03
N LEU A 165 -47.61 47.26 21.85
CA LEU A 165 -48.76 47.18 22.74
C LEU A 165 -48.82 48.35 23.73
N GLN A 166 -47.70 48.74 24.32
CA GLN A 166 -47.60 49.90 25.21
C GLN A 166 -48.03 51.20 24.50
N ARG A 167 -47.60 51.37 23.24
CA ARG A 167 -47.91 52.57 22.45
C ARG A 167 -49.37 52.63 22.02
N ASP A 168 -49.88 51.53 21.48
CA ASP A 168 -51.21 51.47 20.89
C ASP A 168 -52.31 51.40 21.96
N MET A 169 -52.07 50.65 23.05
CA MET A 169 -53.04 50.47 24.13
C MET A 169 -52.82 51.42 25.31
N LYS A 170 -51.73 52.21 25.32
CA LYS A 170 -51.33 53.12 26.42
C LYS A 170 -51.25 52.43 27.78
N ILE A 171 -50.69 51.21 27.79
CA ILE A 171 -50.54 50.37 28.98
C ILE A 171 -49.07 50.34 29.44
N SER A 172 -48.86 49.92 30.70
CA SER A 172 -47.51 49.73 31.25
C SER A 172 -46.78 48.56 30.56
N GLU A 173 -45.45 48.48 30.72
CA GLU A 173 -44.66 47.36 30.20
C GLU A 173 -45.11 46.02 30.77
N GLU A 174 -45.45 46.02 32.06
CA GLU A 174 -45.88 44.85 32.81
C GLU A 174 -47.25 44.35 32.29
N ASP A 175 -48.17 45.28 32.01
CA ASP A 175 -49.47 44.96 31.42
C ASP A 175 -49.37 44.48 29.96
N ALA A 176 -48.45 45.06 29.18
CA ALA A 176 -48.16 44.61 27.82
C ALA A 176 -47.61 43.18 27.80
N TYR A 177 -46.69 42.86 28.72
CA TYR A 177 -46.18 41.49 28.89
C TYR A 177 -47.29 40.50 29.27
N ARG A 178 -48.13 40.84 30.24
CA ARG A 178 -49.28 40.00 30.65
C ARG A 178 -50.27 39.80 29.51
N THR A 179 -50.51 40.83 28.70
CA THR A 179 -51.40 40.75 27.53
C THR A 179 -50.83 39.77 26.50
N LEU A 180 -49.54 39.89 26.18
CA LEU A 180 -48.85 39.01 25.23
C LEU A 180 -48.82 37.55 25.74
N GLN A 181 -48.63 37.36 27.05
CA GLN A 181 -48.68 36.04 27.70
C GLN A 181 -50.09 35.43 27.66
N ARG A 182 -51.14 36.21 27.94
CA ARG A 182 -52.53 35.74 27.85
C ARG A 182 -52.90 35.35 26.41
N GLU A 183 -52.52 36.16 25.41
CA GLU A 183 -52.74 35.84 24.00
C GLU A 183 -52.01 34.56 23.58
N SER A 184 -50.76 34.36 24.03
CA SER A 184 -50.00 33.12 23.81
C SER A 184 -50.73 31.90 24.39
N GLN A 185 -51.25 31.98 25.62
CA GLN A 185 -51.99 30.90 26.26
C GLN A 185 -53.32 30.61 25.56
N GLN A 186 -54.10 31.64 25.23
CA GLN A 186 -55.40 31.49 24.57
C GLN A 186 -55.27 30.89 23.17
N ARG A 187 -54.24 31.29 22.41
CA ARG A 187 -54.00 30.81 21.05
C ARG A 187 -53.16 29.53 20.98
N ARG A 188 -52.63 29.05 22.13
CA ARG A 188 -51.71 27.91 22.23
C ARG A 188 -50.52 28.00 21.28
N ARG A 189 -49.95 29.21 21.16
CA ARG A 189 -48.77 29.49 20.34
C ARG A 189 -47.66 30.04 21.22
N SER A 190 -46.42 29.89 20.78
CA SER A 190 -45.28 30.46 21.48
C SER A 190 -45.39 31.98 21.59
N MET A 191 -44.82 32.58 22.64
CA MET A 191 -44.76 34.04 22.75
C MET A 191 -44.05 34.69 21.55
N LYS A 192 -43.08 33.98 20.93
CA LYS A 192 -42.40 34.42 19.71
C LYS A 192 -43.38 34.60 18.54
N GLU A 193 -44.19 33.59 18.25
CA GLU A 193 -45.17 33.63 17.14
C GLU A 193 -46.25 34.71 17.36
N ILE A 194 -46.68 34.92 18.61
CA ILE A 194 -47.61 36.01 18.94
C ILE A 194 -46.95 37.37 18.72
N ALA A 195 -45.72 37.54 19.18
CA ALA A 195 -44.96 38.77 18.99
C ALA A 195 -44.75 39.08 17.49
N GLU A 196 -44.38 38.09 16.69
CA GLU A 196 -44.27 38.22 15.22
C GLU A 196 -45.59 38.64 14.59
N SER A 197 -46.71 38.04 15.02
CA SER A 197 -48.05 38.38 14.49
C SER A 197 -48.46 39.82 14.83
N ILE A 198 -48.11 40.30 16.03
CA ILE A 198 -48.37 41.69 16.46
C ILE A 198 -47.51 42.66 15.64
N ILE A 199 -46.23 42.37 15.48
CA ILE A 199 -45.30 43.21 14.71
C ILE A 199 -45.74 43.28 13.25
N LEU A 200 -46.07 42.14 12.62
CA LEU A 200 -46.54 42.09 11.24
C LEU A 200 -47.80 42.94 11.04
N ASN A 201 -48.77 42.86 11.95
CA ASN A 201 -49.97 43.68 11.88
C ASN A 201 -49.70 45.18 12.08
N ASP A 202 -48.74 45.56 12.93
CA ASP A 202 -48.31 46.95 13.11
C ASP A 202 -47.62 47.49 11.86
N ASP A 203 -46.71 46.72 11.28
CA ASP A 203 -46.00 47.07 10.04
C ASP A 203 -46.99 47.24 8.87
N LEU A 204 -48.00 46.37 8.76
CA LEU A 204 -49.08 46.50 7.76
C LEU A 204 -49.95 47.74 7.98
N LYS A 205 -50.26 48.10 9.24
CA LYS A 205 -51.08 49.29 9.57
C LYS A 205 -50.34 50.59 9.29
N ARG A 206 -49.01 50.61 9.44
CA ARG A 206 -48.19 51.79 9.18
C ARG A 206 -47.93 52.05 7.70
N GLY A 207 -48.25 51.08 6.83
CA GLY A 207 -47.90 51.10 5.41
C GLY A 207 -46.40 50.86 5.19
N PRO A 208 -45.98 50.36 4.01
CA PRO A 208 -44.54 50.26 3.72
C PRO A 208 -43.90 51.66 3.74
N PRO A 209 -42.60 51.76 4.03
CA PRO A 209 -41.87 53.03 3.91
C PRO A 209 -41.95 53.61 2.49
#